data_AF-A0A935FZD5-F1
#
_entry.id   AF-A0A935FZD5-F1
#
_cell.length_a   1.000
_cell.length_b   1.000
_cell.length_c   1.000
_cell.angle_alpha   90.00
_cell.angle_beta   90.00
_cell.angle_gamma   90.00
#
_symmetry.space_group_name_H-M   'P 1'
#
loop_
_entity.id
_entity.type
_entity.pdbx_description
1 polymer ?
#
loop_
_entity_poly.entity_id
_entity_poly.type
_entity_poly.pdbx_seq_one_letter_code
_entity_poly.pdbx_strand_id
1 'polypeptide(L)'
;MNARHAALLTALALTIAACAGGSNPGQSGSATVAAMPDTATMTVQERVKAGRALWEEKCRTVAGEKIYRTVENVEGILLMKLRRAGPSEELSDPNWPGAAFATERTDGAYIETFLGYEHSSDPRGLPVSKERRGYVTAEFNPRDASNLPGYRWVDVVDEQDGKRWRYTSFRKVVGQKDETAFNVQLELTKNPNYDLNIYRWTLDKKPALDPAPRYGVTFEDHVIPEERDLGVASSTVKVIDLQTNEVMGEYTPYVVSGALSKYNPTLWLTAYGCKFKGDAGATTRKFVDQILIPKKLEN
;
A
#
# COMPACT_ATOMS: atom_id res chain seq x y z
N MET A 1 4.93 -54.36 -34.75
CA MET A 1 5.55 -53.37 -35.64
C MET A 1 5.70 -52.09 -34.82
N ASN A 2 6.80 -51.99 -34.06
CA ASN A 2 8.01 -51.19 -34.36
C ASN A 2 7.70 -49.67 -34.28
N ALA A 3 8.35 -48.83 -33.47
CA ALA A 3 9.56 -48.99 -32.68
C ALA A 3 9.59 -47.92 -31.57
N ARG A 4 10.18 -48.31 -30.42
CA ARG A 4 10.63 -47.44 -29.34
C ARG A 4 11.77 -46.56 -29.85
N HIS A 5 11.75 -45.26 -29.58
CA HIS A 5 12.95 -44.42 -29.65
C HIS A 5 13.23 -43.87 -28.25
N ALA A 6 14.26 -44.45 -27.63
CA ALA A 6 14.95 -43.88 -26.48
C ALA A 6 15.93 -42.83 -27.00
N ALA A 7 15.94 -41.64 -26.42
CA ALA A 7 17.00 -40.66 -26.60
C ALA A 7 17.81 -40.58 -25.30
N LEU A 8 19.08 -40.97 -25.39
CA LEU A 8 20.10 -40.87 -24.35
C LEU A 8 20.99 -39.65 -24.61
N LEU A 9 21.50 -39.07 -23.52
CA LEU A 9 22.73 -38.25 -23.37
C LEU A 9 22.69 -36.85 -24.02
N THR A 10 23.12 -35.78 -23.35
CA THR A 10 24.49 -35.63 -22.81
C THR A 10 24.53 -34.53 -21.74
N ALA A 11 25.09 -34.82 -20.58
CA ALA A 11 25.40 -33.84 -19.55
C ALA A 11 26.69 -33.09 -19.92
N LEU A 12 26.62 -31.76 -20.00
CA LEU A 12 27.78 -30.90 -20.23
C LEU A 12 28.40 -30.55 -18.87
N ALA A 13 29.47 -31.25 -18.50
CA ALA A 13 30.30 -30.89 -17.35
C ALA A 13 31.21 -29.72 -17.74
N LEU A 14 31.00 -28.56 -17.13
CA LEU A 14 31.87 -27.40 -17.31
C LEU A 14 33.00 -27.46 -16.27
N THR A 15 34.17 -27.91 -16.69
CA THR A 15 35.42 -27.82 -15.92
C THR A 15 35.96 -26.39 -16.01
N ILE A 16 35.92 -25.64 -14.90
CA ILE A 16 36.67 -24.37 -14.78
C ILE A 16 38.07 -24.71 -14.26
N ALA A 17 39.06 -24.50 -15.13
CA ALA A 17 40.47 -24.63 -14.83
C ALA A 17 40.92 -23.56 -13.82
N ALA A 18 41.63 -24.00 -12.79
CA ALA A 18 42.36 -23.14 -11.87
C ALA A 18 43.64 -22.61 -12.56
N CYS A 19 43.75 -21.30 -12.72
CA CYS A 19 45.01 -20.64 -13.02
C CYS A 19 45.49 -19.92 -11.75
N ALA A 20 46.61 -20.36 -11.22
CA ALA A 20 47.36 -19.71 -10.16
C ALA A 20 48.32 -18.65 -10.74
N GLY A 21 48.54 -17.57 -9.98
CA GLY A 21 49.77 -16.78 -10.03
C GLY A 21 49.69 -15.45 -10.75
N GLY A 22 49.52 -14.36 -10.00
CA GLY A 22 49.66 -12.99 -10.49
C GLY A 22 49.43 -11.96 -9.39
N SER A 23 50.42 -11.76 -8.54
CA SER A 23 50.45 -10.73 -7.49
C SER A 23 50.56 -9.33 -8.09
N ASN A 24 49.59 -8.46 -7.80
CA ASN A 24 49.76 -7.01 -7.89
C ASN A 24 49.12 -6.32 -6.67
N PRO A 25 49.83 -5.40 -5.98
CA PRO A 25 49.34 -4.73 -4.79
C PRO A 25 48.53 -3.50 -5.20
N GLY A 26 47.22 -3.55 -4.98
CA GLY A 26 46.32 -2.43 -5.16
C GLY A 26 45.23 -2.49 -4.12
N GLN A 27 45.48 -1.87 -2.96
CA GLN A 27 44.47 -1.59 -1.95
C GLN A 27 43.35 -0.75 -2.58
N SER A 28 42.12 -1.26 -2.54
CA SER A 28 40.92 -0.44 -2.58
C SER A 28 39.96 -1.00 -1.53
N GLY A 29 39.63 -0.15 -0.56
CA GLY A 29 39.07 -0.51 0.74
C GLY A 29 37.83 -1.39 0.66
N SER A 30 37.90 -2.49 1.40
CA SER A 30 36.72 -3.15 1.96
C SER A 30 36.03 -2.12 2.86
N ALA A 31 34.93 -1.54 2.40
CA ALA A 31 34.02 -0.83 3.29
C ALA A 31 33.51 -1.85 4.30
N THR A 32 34.08 -1.83 5.50
CA THR A 32 33.50 -2.51 6.67
C THR A 32 32.10 -1.97 6.85
N VAL A 33 31.08 -2.78 6.54
CA VAL A 33 29.73 -2.56 7.07
C VAL A 33 29.90 -2.62 8.57
N ALA A 34 29.78 -1.48 9.25
CA ALA A 34 29.83 -1.44 10.71
C ALA A 34 28.77 -2.43 11.23
N ALA A 35 29.19 -3.43 11.99
CA ALA A 35 28.26 -4.34 12.65
C ALA A 35 27.33 -3.51 13.53
N MET A 36 26.02 -3.71 13.39
CA MET A 36 25.04 -3.06 14.25
C MET A 36 25.35 -3.42 15.72
N PRO A 37 25.24 -2.47 16.66
CA PRO A 37 25.52 -2.72 18.07
C PRO A 37 24.58 -3.80 18.63
N ASP A 38 25.07 -4.61 19.56
CA ASP A 38 24.28 -5.63 20.25
C ASP A 38 23.19 -4.98 21.12
N THR A 39 21.96 -5.03 20.63
CA THR A 39 20.76 -4.43 21.21
C THR A 39 20.40 -4.99 22.59
N ALA A 40 20.90 -6.18 22.93
CA ALA A 40 20.66 -6.84 24.20
C ALA A 40 21.33 -6.12 25.39
N THR A 41 22.42 -5.38 25.14
CA THR A 41 23.16 -4.66 26.20
C THR A 41 22.75 -3.20 26.34
N MET A 42 21.94 -2.69 25.42
CA MET A 42 21.51 -1.30 25.37
C MET A 42 20.39 -1.01 26.37
N THR A 43 20.47 0.16 27.00
CA THR A 43 19.33 0.74 27.73
C THR A 43 18.18 1.07 26.77
N VAL A 44 16.97 1.21 27.31
CA VAL A 44 15.78 1.61 26.53
C VAL A 44 16.01 2.94 25.79
N GLN A 45 16.66 3.92 26.43
CA GLN A 45 16.94 5.22 25.84
C GLN A 45 17.94 5.12 24.68
N GLU A 46 18.99 4.31 24.83
CA GLU A 46 19.96 4.07 23.77
C GLU A 46 19.30 3.39 22.57
N ARG A 47 18.42 2.40 22.78
CA ARG A 47 17.70 1.74 21.68
C ARG A 47 16.82 2.70 20.91
N VAL A 48 16.03 3.52 21.61
CA VAL A 48 15.17 4.53 20.98
C VAL A 48 15.99 5.55 20.17
N LYS A 49 17.16 5.97 20.70
CA LYS A 49 18.06 6.89 19.99
C LYS A 49 18.65 6.24 18.73
N ALA A 50 19.11 5.00 18.84
CA ALA A 50 19.67 4.25 17.71
C ALA A 50 18.61 3.97 16.64
N GLY A 51 17.39 3.57 17.03
CA GLY A 51 16.27 3.39 16.11
C GLY A 51 15.89 4.66 15.36
N ARG A 52 15.86 5.80 16.05
CA ARG A 52 15.64 7.10 15.39
C ARG A 52 16.73 7.41 14.37
N ALA A 53 18.01 7.19 14.72
CA ALA A 53 19.13 7.44 13.80
C ALA A 53 19.07 6.53 12.56
N LEU A 54 18.79 5.24 12.77
CA LEU A 54 18.61 4.28 11.68
C LEU A 54 17.43 4.70 10.78
N TRP A 55 16.29 5.02 11.37
CA TRP A 55 15.11 5.47 10.63
C TRP A 55 15.38 6.76 9.82
N GLU A 56 16.06 7.75 10.39
CA GLU A 56 16.46 8.98 9.68
C GLU A 56 17.38 8.67 8.48
N GLU A 57 18.34 7.76 8.66
CA GLU A 57 19.19 7.29 7.58
C GLU A 57 18.38 6.62 6.48
N LYS A 58 17.53 5.64 6.82
CA LYS A 58 16.69 4.91 5.87
C LYS A 58 15.72 5.83 5.14
N CYS A 59 15.13 6.81 5.83
CA CYS A 59 14.29 7.82 5.19
C CYS A 59 15.04 8.64 4.14
N ARG A 60 16.35 8.85 4.31
CA ARG A 60 17.18 9.62 3.38
C ARG A 60 17.71 8.78 2.22
N THR A 61 18.00 7.50 2.44
CA THR A 61 18.76 6.68 1.48
C THR A 61 17.96 5.57 0.81
N VAL A 62 16.90 5.06 1.45
CA VAL A 62 16.15 3.88 0.98
C VAL A 62 14.68 4.19 0.74
N ALA A 63 14.04 4.90 1.67
CA ALA A 63 12.60 5.12 1.64
C ALA A 63 12.16 5.98 0.45
N GLY A 64 10.90 5.80 0.05
CA GLY A 64 10.26 6.63 -0.95
C GLY A 64 9.68 5.84 -2.11
N GLU A 65 9.29 6.59 -3.15
CA GLU A 65 8.61 6.09 -4.33
C GLU A 65 9.59 5.97 -5.49
N LYS A 66 9.54 4.84 -6.20
CA LYS A 66 10.19 4.62 -7.49
C LYS A 66 9.10 4.34 -8.51
N ILE A 67 8.93 5.21 -9.49
CA ILE A 67 7.94 5.06 -10.56
C ILE A 67 8.70 4.83 -11.87
N TYR A 68 8.53 3.65 -12.45
CA TYR A 68 9.18 3.26 -13.70
C TYR A 68 8.29 3.50 -14.91
N ARG A 69 6.97 3.38 -14.72
CA ARG A 69 5.98 3.54 -15.79
C ARG A 69 4.66 4.03 -15.20
N THR A 70 3.91 4.79 -16.00
CA THR A 70 2.54 5.22 -15.69
C THR A 70 1.61 4.83 -16.85
N VAL A 71 0.37 4.48 -16.53
CA VAL A 71 -0.70 4.10 -17.47
C VAL A 71 -1.96 4.86 -17.13
N GLU A 72 -2.63 5.37 -18.15
CA GLU A 72 -3.91 6.09 -18.02
C GLU A 72 -5.12 5.22 -18.30
N ASN A 73 -6.29 5.71 -17.86
CA ASN A 73 -7.60 5.14 -18.16
C ASN A 73 -7.78 3.69 -17.69
N VAL A 74 -7.23 3.38 -16.52
CA VAL A 74 -7.35 2.04 -15.91
C VAL A 74 -8.74 1.88 -15.31
N GLU A 75 -9.49 0.88 -15.77
CA GLU A 75 -10.84 0.60 -15.27
C GLU A 75 -10.86 -0.25 -14.00
N GLY A 76 -9.87 -1.12 -13.83
CA GLY A 76 -9.78 -1.99 -12.68
C GLY A 76 -8.42 -2.64 -12.51
N ILE A 77 -8.16 -3.08 -11.28
CA ILE A 77 -6.87 -3.63 -10.83
C ILE A 77 -7.09 -4.94 -10.09
N LEU A 78 -6.00 -5.69 -9.93
CA LEU A 78 -5.94 -6.87 -9.07
C LEU A 78 -5.18 -6.56 -7.79
N LEU A 79 -5.82 -6.68 -6.63
CA LEU A 79 -5.11 -6.77 -5.35
C LEU A 79 -4.71 -8.24 -5.14
N MET A 80 -3.40 -8.50 -5.19
CA MET A 80 -2.84 -9.85 -5.03
C MET A 80 -2.79 -10.27 -3.56
N LYS A 81 -2.74 -9.29 -2.64
CA LYS A 81 -2.79 -9.46 -1.19
C LYS A 81 -3.70 -8.41 -0.59
N LEU A 82 -4.31 -8.73 0.55
CA LEU A 82 -5.09 -7.76 1.33
C LEU A 82 -4.38 -7.42 2.62
N ARG A 83 -4.44 -6.14 3.03
CA ARG A 83 -4.12 -5.79 4.41
C ARG A 83 -5.29 -6.24 5.30
N ARG A 84 -5.07 -7.30 6.07
CA ARG A 84 -6.09 -7.88 6.96
C ARG A 84 -6.12 -7.16 8.30
N ALA A 85 -7.29 -7.05 8.92
CA ALA A 85 -7.39 -6.64 10.30
C ALA A 85 -6.89 -7.79 11.19
N GLY A 86 -5.88 -7.51 12.00
CA GLY A 86 -5.44 -8.40 13.06
C GLY A 86 -6.06 -8.05 14.41
N PRO A 87 -5.84 -8.91 15.43
CA PRO A 87 -6.18 -8.58 16.81
C PRO A 87 -5.44 -7.32 17.27
N SER A 88 -6.03 -6.59 18.21
CA SER A 88 -5.48 -5.32 18.71
C SER A 88 -4.06 -5.43 19.28
N GLU A 89 -3.69 -6.61 19.75
CA GLU A 89 -2.42 -7.00 20.32
C GLU A 89 -1.27 -6.88 19.31
N GLU A 90 -1.54 -7.03 18.01
CA GLU A 90 -0.54 -6.84 16.96
C GLU A 90 0.00 -5.41 16.91
N LEU A 91 -0.81 -4.41 17.30
CA LEU A 91 -0.36 -3.01 17.38
C LEU A 91 0.74 -2.80 18.43
N SER A 92 0.88 -3.74 19.37
CA SER A 92 1.87 -3.75 20.44
C SER A 92 3.01 -4.73 20.17
N ASP A 93 2.88 -5.66 19.22
CA ASP A 93 3.88 -6.68 18.92
C ASP A 93 5.04 -6.10 18.10
N PRO A 94 6.28 -6.00 18.62
CA PRO A 94 7.43 -5.49 17.89
C PRO A 94 7.71 -6.19 16.55
N ASN A 95 7.28 -7.44 16.41
CA ASN A 95 7.50 -8.25 15.21
C ASN A 95 6.29 -8.31 14.28
N TRP A 96 5.27 -7.49 14.52
CA TRP A 96 4.11 -7.44 13.64
C TRP A 96 4.52 -7.11 12.19
N PRO A 97 4.21 -7.98 11.21
CA PRO A 97 4.58 -7.74 9.81
C PRO A 97 4.00 -6.44 9.27
N GLY A 98 2.71 -6.17 9.53
CA GLY A 98 1.99 -4.99 9.03
C GLY A 98 2.38 -3.65 9.66
N ALA A 99 3.36 -3.61 10.57
CA ALA A 99 3.74 -2.45 11.37
C ALA A 99 3.98 -1.15 10.57
N ALA A 100 4.60 -1.24 9.39
CA ALA A 100 4.89 -0.06 8.56
C ALA A 100 3.64 0.62 7.98
N PHE A 101 2.50 -0.08 7.99
CA PHE A 101 1.21 0.39 7.51
C PHE A 101 0.12 0.24 8.59
N ALA A 102 0.49 0.39 9.86
CA ALA A 102 -0.41 0.21 11.01
C ALA A 102 -1.70 1.05 10.98
N THR A 103 -1.67 2.19 10.27
CA THR A 103 -2.82 3.11 10.13
C THR A 103 -3.55 2.95 8.80
N GLU A 104 -3.08 2.08 7.91
CA GLU A 104 -3.76 1.81 6.65
C GLU A 104 -5.09 1.08 6.91
N ARG A 105 -6.12 1.39 6.13
CA ARG A 105 -7.38 0.66 6.22
C ARG A 105 -7.16 -0.82 5.89
N THR A 106 -7.98 -1.68 6.48
CA THR A 106 -7.88 -3.14 6.36
C THR A 106 -9.16 -3.75 5.78
N ASP A 107 -9.06 -5.01 5.36
CA ASP A 107 -10.16 -5.83 4.81
C ASP A 107 -11.01 -5.10 3.77
N GLY A 108 -12.33 -5.05 3.97
CA GLY A 108 -13.24 -4.34 3.08
C GLY A 108 -12.82 -2.90 2.91
N ALA A 109 -12.55 -2.20 4.01
CA ALA A 109 -12.18 -0.78 4.04
C ALA A 109 -10.89 -0.49 3.24
N TYR A 110 -9.95 -1.44 3.16
CA TYR A 110 -8.78 -1.36 2.26
C TYR A 110 -9.22 -1.34 0.80
N ILE A 111 -10.08 -2.29 0.39
CA ILE A 111 -10.63 -2.38 -0.96
C ILE A 111 -11.44 -1.11 -1.30
N GLU A 112 -12.20 -0.57 -0.35
CA GLU A 112 -12.98 0.66 -0.56
C GLU A 112 -12.10 1.85 -0.94
N THR A 113 -10.86 1.92 -0.41
CA THR A 113 -9.95 2.99 -0.81
C THR A 113 -9.65 2.98 -2.31
N PHE A 114 -9.68 1.81 -2.97
CA PHE A 114 -9.50 1.66 -4.42
C PHE A 114 -10.74 1.95 -5.25
N LEU A 115 -11.91 1.94 -4.64
CA LEU A 115 -13.18 2.21 -5.31
C LEU A 115 -13.69 3.64 -5.06
N GLY A 116 -13.21 4.30 -4.01
CA GLY A 116 -13.61 5.65 -3.61
C GLY A 116 -12.92 6.78 -4.39
N TYR A 117 -13.44 7.99 -4.19
CA TYR A 117 -12.93 9.25 -4.71
C TYR A 117 -11.90 9.88 -3.76
N GLU A 118 -10.84 10.44 -4.33
CA GLU A 118 -9.91 11.31 -3.61
C GLU A 118 -10.30 12.79 -3.78
N HIS A 119 -10.49 13.45 -2.65
CA HIS A 119 -10.87 14.86 -2.54
C HIS A 119 -9.74 15.69 -1.98
N SER A 120 -9.60 16.93 -2.42
CA SER A 120 -8.54 17.79 -1.94
C SER A 120 -8.68 18.09 -0.44
N SER A 121 -7.55 18.06 0.25
CA SER A 121 -7.42 18.54 1.63
C SER A 121 -6.85 19.97 1.70
N ASP A 122 -6.61 20.63 0.57
CA ASP A 122 -6.04 21.99 0.55
C ASP A 122 -7.11 23.01 0.98
N PRO A 123 -6.87 23.83 2.02
CA PRO A 123 -7.86 24.79 2.53
C PRO A 123 -8.24 25.87 1.51
N ARG A 124 -7.46 26.05 0.44
CA ARG A 124 -7.75 27.00 -0.64
C ARG A 124 -8.58 26.36 -1.77
N GLY A 125 -8.92 25.07 -1.68
CA GLY A 125 -9.65 24.34 -2.71
C GLY A 125 -8.82 24.01 -3.94
N LEU A 126 -7.48 23.95 -3.82
CA LEU A 126 -6.62 23.55 -4.94
C LEU A 126 -6.81 22.07 -5.28
N PRO A 127 -6.77 21.67 -6.56
CA PRO A 127 -6.90 20.26 -6.93
C PRO A 127 -5.82 19.35 -6.35
N VAL A 128 -6.17 18.08 -6.18
CA VAL A 128 -5.22 17.02 -5.82
C VAL A 128 -4.08 16.95 -6.84
N SER A 129 -2.85 16.88 -6.36
CA SER A 129 -1.65 16.63 -7.16
C SER A 129 -0.73 15.64 -6.45
N LYS A 130 0.35 15.20 -7.12
CA LYS A 130 1.38 14.35 -6.50
C LYS A 130 1.92 14.95 -5.18
N GLU A 131 2.05 16.27 -5.10
CA GLU A 131 2.57 16.97 -3.92
C GLU A 131 1.49 17.31 -2.90
N ARG A 132 0.22 17.33 -3.31
CA ARG A 132 -0.92 17.75 -2.51
C ARG A 132 -2.01 16.68 -2.60
N ARG A 133 -1.85 15.64 -1.79
CA ARG A 133 -2.81 14.54 -1.70
C ARG A 133 -3.95 14.88 -0.77
N GLY A 134 -5.04 14.17 -1.01
CA GLY A 134 -6.34 14.36 -0.41
C GLY A 134 -6.71 13.33 0.65
N TYR A 135 -8.01 13.24 0.92
CA TYR A 135 -8.62 12.14 1.66
C TYR A 135 -9.49 11.30 0.73
N VAL A 136 -9.57 9.99 1.00
CA VAL A 136 -10.36 9.07 0.18
C VAL A 136 -11.68 8.75 0.87
N THR A 137 -12.77 8.99 0.16
CA THR A 137 -14.13 8.65 0.61
C THR A 137 -14.92 8.01 -0.52
N ALA A 138 -15.92 7.26 -0.13
CA ALA A 138 -16.96 6.69 -0.95
C ALA A 138 -17.70 7.68 -1.87
N GLU A 139 -17.78 8.96 -1.47
CA GLU A 139 -18.73 9.90 -2.03
C GLU A 139 -18.11 10.79 -3.11
N PHE A 140 -18.86 11.02 -4.19
CA PHE A 140 -18.58 12.12 -5.11
C PHE A 140 -18.99 13.45 -4.44
N ASN A 141 -18.15 14.46 -4.55
CA ASN A 141 -18.41 15.79 -3.98
C ASN A 141 -18.56 16.81 -5.11
N PRO A 142 -19.78 17.24 -5.48
CA PRO A 142 -19.98 18.15 -6.62
C PRO A 142 -19.28 19.51 -6.46
N ARG A 143 -18.80 19.85 -5.25
CA ARG A 143 -18.07 21.10 -4.97
C ARG A 143 -16.56 20.96 -5.06
N ASP A 144 -16.02 19.74 -5.13
CA ASP A 144 -14.57 19.52 -5.27
C ASP A 144 -14.18 19.47 -6.74
N ALA A 145 -13.25 20.34 -7.16
CA ALA A 145 -12.77 20.35 -8.53
C ALA A 145 -11.89 19.13 -8.89
N SER A 146 -11.37 18.41 -7.89
CA SER A 146 -10.49 17.24 -8.09
C SER A 146 -11.31 16.01 -8.42
N ASN A 147 -12.29 15.65 -7.56
CA ASN A 147 -13.11 14.44 -7.61
C ASN A 147 -12.37 13.26 -8.27
N LEU A 148 -11.14 12.97 -7.83
CA LEU A 148 -10.33 11.97 -8.54
C LEU A 148 -10.94 10.60 -8.30
N PRO A 149 -11.43 9.90 -9.34
CA PRO A 149 -12.25 8.71 -9.14
C PRO A 149 -11.42 7.52 -8.68
N GLY A 150 -12.11 6.54 -8.11
CA GLY A 150 -11.59 5.19 -7.94
C GLY A 150 -11.58 4.37 -9.21
N TYR A 151 -11.04 3.16 -9.11
CA TYR A 151 -11.24 2.14 -10.12
C TYR A 151 -12.72 1.72 -10.13
N ARG A 152 -13.23 1.32 -11.29
CA ARG A 152 -14.63 0.87 -11.43
C ARG A 152 -14.86 -0.45 -10.72
N TRP A 153 -13.85 -1.30 -10.70
CA TRP A 153 -13.86 -2.57 -10.00
C TRP A 153 -12.45 -2.93 -9.52
N VAL A 154 -12.40 -3.76 -8.48
CA VAL A 154 -11.16 -4.30 -7.92
C VAL A 154 -11.33 -5.80 -7.81
N ASP A 155 -10.46 -6.56 -8.47
CA ASP A 155 -10.39 -7.99 -8.22
C ASP A 155 -9.45 -8.24 -7.04
N VAL A 156 -9.75 -9.25 -6.23
CA VAL A 156 -8.94 -9.67 -5.09
C VAL A 156 -8.73 -11.16 -5.16
N VAL A 157 -7.50 -11.62 -4.95
CA VAL A 157 -7.21 -13.05 -4.75
C VAL A 157 -7.44 -13.39 -3.28
N ASP A 158 -8.31 -14.37 -3.02
CA ASP A 158 -8.47 -14.93 -1.69
C ASP A 158 -7.25 -15.81 -1.36
N GLU A 159 -6.55 -15.46 -0.30
CA GLU A 159 -5.32 -16.15 0.09
C GLU A 159 -5.56 -17.59 0.57
N GLN A 160 -6.78 -17.94 0.99
CA GLN A 160 -7.08 -19.28 1.50
C GLN A 160 -7.28 -20.31 0.39
N ASP A 161 -7.96 -19.93 -0.70
CA ASP A 161 -8.34 -20.86 -1.76
C ASP A 161 -7.89 -20.42 -3.16
N GLY A 162 -7.20 -19.29 -3.29
CA GLY A 162 -6.70 -18.74 -4.54
C GLY A 162 -7.80 -18.21 -5.46
N LYS A 163 -9.07 -18.20 -5.03
CA LYS A 163 -10.17 -17.73 -5.87
C LYS A 163 -10.15 -16.23 -5.99
N ARG A 164 -10.52 -15.74 -7.19
CA ARG A 164 -10.60 -14.31 -7.47
C ARG A 164 -12.03 -13.81 -7.29
N TRP A 165 -12.18 -12.73 -6.55
CA TRP A 165 -13.45 -12.06 -6.30
C TRP A 165 -13.41 -10.64 -6.84
N ARG A 166 -14.43 -10.24 -7.59
CA ARG A 166 -14.61 -8.87 -8.08
C ARG A 166 -15.44 -8.07 -7.09
N TYR A 167 -14.89 -6.94 -6.71
CA TYR A 167 -15.50 -5.94 -5.86
C TYR A 167 -15.87 -4.71 -6.67
N THR A 168 -17.10 -4.23 -6.49
CA THR A 168 -17.60 -2.98 -7.03
C THR A 168 -18.27 -2.19 -5.94
N SER A 169 -18.34 -0.88 -6.10
CA SER A 169 -19.05 -0.01 -5.16
C SER A 169 -20.32 0.55 -5.77
N PHE A 170 -21.37 0.69 -4.94
CA PHE A 170 -22.57 1.42 -5.33
C PHE A 170 -23.22 2.12 -4.13
N ARG A 171 -23.99 3.18 -4.41
CA ARG A 171 -24.78 3.88 -3.40
C ARG A 171 -26.13 3.18 -3.25
N LYS A 172 -26.37 2.56 -2.10
CA LYS A 172 -27.66 1.96 -1.76
C LYS A 172 -28.48 2.97 -0.96
N VAL A 173 -29.73 3.22 -1.35
CA VAL A 173 -30.67 3.97 -0.51
C VAL A 173 -30.96 3.12 0.73
N VAL A 174 -30.68 3.67 1.92
CA VAL A 174 -30.87 3.00 3.21
C VAL A 174 -31.90 3.71 4.10
N GLY A 175 -32.43 4.84 3.64
CA GLY A 175 -33.44 5.60 4.36
C GLY A 175 -33.70 6.93 3.69
N GLN A 176 -34.47 7.77 4.37
CA GLN A 176 -34.78 9.12 3.96
C GLN A 176 -34.50 10.09 5.11
N LYS A 177 -34.09 11.31 4.75
CA LYS A 177 -33.92 12.41 5.70
C LYS A 177 -35.30 12.81 6.23
N ASP A 178 -35.36 13.21 7.49
CA ASP A 178 -36.58 13.76 8.09
C ASP A 178 -36.89 15.14 7.47
N GLU A 179 -37.98 15.22 6.73
CA GLU A 179 -38.45 16.45 6.07
C GLU A 179 -38.80 17.57 7.04
N THR A 180 -39.07 17.25 8.32
CA THR A 180 -39.38 18.23 9.35
C THR A 180 -38.14 18.85 9.97
N ALA A 181 -36.96 18.28 9.73
CA ALA A 181 -35.71 18.83 10.24
C ALA A 181 -35.41 20.20 9.60
N PHE A 182 -35.09 21.19 10.44
CA PHE A 182 -34.82 22.57 10.00
C PHE A 182 -33.85 22.67 8.82
N ASN A 183 -32.74 21.93 8.86
CA ASN A 183 -31.74 21.93 7.79
C ASN A 183 -32.27 21.33 6.48
N VAL A 184 -33.17 20.34 6.55
CA VAL A 184 -33.77 19.71 5.37
C VAL A 184 -34.81 20.64 4.75
N GLN A 185 -35.65 21.29 5.56
CA GLN A 185 -36.59 22.31 5.08
C GLN A 185 -35.88 23.49 4.41
N LEU A 186 -34.73 23.90 4.96
CA LEU A 186 -33.91 24.95 4.37
C LEU A 186 -33.38 24.56 2.98
N GLU A 187 -32.89 23.33 2.81
CA GLU A 187 -32.43 22.83 1.51
C GLU A 187 -33.58 22.62 0.52
N LEU A 188 -34.74 22.12 0.95
CA LEU A 188 -35.95 22.00 0.13
C LEU A 188 -36.47 23.37 -0.33
N THR A 189 -36.37 24.41 0.51
CA THR A 189 -36.74 25.78 0.14
C THR A 189 -35.83 26.32 -0.97
N LYS A 190 -34.54 25.99 -0.94
CA LYS A 190 -33.57 26.39 -1.98
C LYS A 190 -33.71 25.56 -3.26
N ASN A 191 -34.05 24.27 -3.12
CA ASN A 191 -34.20 23.33 -4.21
C ASN A 191 -35.36 22.36 -3.92
N PRO A 192 -36.54 22.55 -4.55
CA PRO A 192 -37.68 21.66 -4.37
C PRO A 192 -37.41 20.19 -4.76
N ASN A 193 -36.39 19.93 -5.59
CA ASN A 193 -35.96 18.58 -5.98
C ASN A 193 -34.79 18.08 -5.14
N TYR A 194 -34.61 18.58 -3.91
CA TYR A 194 -33.54 18.13 -3.02
C TYR A 194 -33.69 16.64 -2.72
N ASP A 195 -32.63 15.88 -2.98
CA ASP A 195 -32.64 14.43 -2.77
C ASP A 195 -32.68 14.10 -1.26
N LEU A 196 -33.83 13.61 -0.81
CA LEU A 196 -34.05 13.21 0.57
C LEU A 196 -33.47 11.84 0.89
N ASN A 197 -33.00 11.08 -0.09
CA ASN A 197 -32.44 9.76 0.20
C ASN A 197 -31.18 9.88 1.06
N ILE A 198 -31.04 8.94 1.99
CA ILE A 198 -29.82 8.66 2.71
C ILE A 198 -29.18 7.48 2.01
N TYR A 199 -28.00 7.69 1.45
CA TYR A 199 -27.25 6.65 0.79
C TYR A 199 -26.22 6.04 1.74
N ARG A 200 -26.08 4.72 1.67
CA ARG A 200 -24.93 4.01 2.22
C ARG A 200 -24.11 3.47 1.07
N TRP A 201 -22.83 3.79 1.08
CA TRP A 201 -21.88 3.15 0.19
C TRP A 201 -21.79 1.67 0.55
N THR A 202 -21.99 0.81 -0.45
CA THR A 202 -22.03 -0.64 -0.26
C THR A 202 -21.02 -1.29 -1.17
N LEU A 203 -20.25 -2.21 -0.60
CA LEU A 203 -19.31 -3.05 -1.30
C LEU A 203 -20.03 -4.31 -1.81
N ASP A 204 -20.13 -4.46 -3.13
CA ASP A 204 -20.59 -5.70 -3.76
C ASP A 204 -19.43 -6.69 -3.88
N LYS A 205 -19.70 -7.98 -3.75
CA LYS A 205 -18.72 -9.05 -3.96
C LYS A 205 -19.32 -10.13 -4.85
N LYS A 206 -18.67 -10.42 -5.97
CA LYS A 206 -19.06 -11.49 -6.91
C LYS A 206 -17.84 -12.27 -7.38
N PRO A 207 -17.99 -13.53 -7.83
CA PRO A 207 -16.88 -14.24 -8.48
C PRO A 207 -16.32 -13.39 -9.63
N ALA A 208 -15.00 -13.28 -9.71
CA ALA A 208 -14.37 -12.50 -10.78
C ALA A 208 -14.47 -13.23 -12.12
N LEU A 209 -14.67 -12.45 -13.18
CA LEU A 209 -14.69 -12.96 -14.56
C LEU A 209 -13.26 -12.98 -15.14
N ASP A 210 -13.01 -13.89 -16.06
CA ASP A 210 -11.79 -13.88 -16.88
C ASP A 210 -11.96 -12.94 -18.11
N PRO A 211 -10.86 -12.34 -18.60
CA PRO A 211 -9.50 -12.43 -18.06
C PRO A 211 -9.31 -11.62 -16.77
N ALA A 212 -8.27 -11.98 -16.01
CA ALA A 212 -7.83 -11.19 -14.86
C ALA A 212 -7.45 -9.75 -15.28
N PRO A 213 -7.47 -8.80 -14.33
CA PRO A 213 -7.01 -7.44 -14.58
C PRO A 213 -5.53 -7.47 -15.00
N ARG A 214 -5.13 -6.62 -15.93
CA ARG A 214 -3.75 -6.56 -16.39
C ARG A 214 -2.77 -6.13 -15.30
N TYR A 215 -3.19 -5.23 -14.43
CA TYR A 215 -2.31 -4.62 -13.45
C TYR A 215 -2.57 -5.17 -12.05
N GLY A 216 -1.51 -5.64 -11.40
CA GLY A 216 -1.52 -6.18 -10.05
C GLY A 216 -0.90 -5.21 -9.04
N VAL A 217 -1.45 -5.17 -7.84
CA VAL A 217 -0.89 -4.50 -6.67
C VAL A 217 -0.63 -5.55 -5.61
N THR A 218 0.58 -5.54 -5.06
CA THR A 218 1.00 -6.44 -3.99
C THR A 218 1.87 -5.69 -3.00
N PHE A 219 2.17 -6.33 -1.87
CA PHE A 219 3.13 -5.81 -0.91
C PHE A 219 3.94 -6.92 -0.24
N GLU A 220 5.07 -6.53 0.32
CA GLU A 220 5.97 -7.35 1.10
C GLU A 220 6.28 -6.63 2.41
N ASP A 221 5.83 -7.20 3.51
CA ASP A 221 6.08 -6.66 4.84
C ASP A 221 7.44 -7.18 5.35
N HIS A 222 8.32 -6.27 5.78
CA HIS A 222 9.66 -6.66 6.20
C HIS A 222 9.71 -6.87 7.73
N VAL A 223 10.09 -8.06 8.16
CA VAL A 223 10.38 -8.37 9.57
C VAL A 223 11.88 -8.65 9.70
N ILE A 224 12.66 -7.56 9.80
CA ILE A 224 14.13 -7.61 9.91
C ILE A 224 14.48 -7.50 11.41
N PRO A 225 14.96 -8.57 12.07
CA PRO A 225 15.15 -8.61 13.52
C PRO A 225 15.97 -7.43 14.06
N GLU A 226 17.07 -7.08 13.39
CA GLU A 226 17.96 -6.00 13.81
C GLU A 226 17.29 -4.62 13.75
N GLU A 227 16.38 -4.41 12.79
CA GLU A 227 15.57 -3.19 12.71
C GLU A 227 14.46 -3.21 13.77
N ARG A 228 13.83 -4.38 14.01
CA ARG A 228 12.74 -4.55 15.00
C ARG A 228 13.21 -4.34 16.43
N ASP A 229 14.42 -4.80 16.77
CA ASP A 229 15.04 -4.55 18.08
C ASP A 229 15.25 -3.06 18.38
N LEU A 230 15.36 -2.25 17.32
CA LEU A 230 15.47 -0.80 17.39
C LEU A 230 14.12 -0.08 17.21
N GLY A 231 13.02 -0.82 17.10
CA GLY A 231 11.67 -0.25 16.91
C GLY A 231 11.44 0.35 15.53
N VAL A 232 12.18 -0.10 14.51
CA VAL A 232 12.06 0.34 13.12
C VAL A 232 11.36 -0.74 12.30
N ALA A 233 10.41 -0.33 11.44
CA ALA A 233 9.71 -1.24 10.54
C ALA A 233 9.61 -0.66 9.12
N SER A 234 9.54 -1.53 8.13
CA SER A 234 9.34 -1.18 6.73
C SER A 234 8.51 -2.23 6.00
N SER A 235 7.99 -1.85 4.84
CA SER A 235 7.22 -2.71 3.93
C SER A 235 7.40 -2.14 2.52
N THR A 236 7.19 -2.95 1.48
CA THR A 236 7.29 -2.50 0.09
C THR A 236 6.00 -2.81 -0.64
N VAL A 237 5.35 -1.78 -1.18
CA VAL A 237 4.22 -1.92 -2.12
C VAL A 237 4.78 -1.97 -3.53
N LYS A 238 4.25 -2.85 -4.39
CA LYS A 238 4.63 -2.95 -5.80
C LYS A 238 3.40 -2.91 -6.71
N VAL A 239 3.55 -2.23 -7.84
CA VAL A 239 2.61 -2.30 -8.96
C VAL A 239 3.27 -3.07 -10.10
N ILE A 240 2.57 -4.06 -10.65
CA ILE A 240 3.11 -5.02 -11.63
C ILE A 240 2.21 -5.06 -12.86
N ASP A 241 2.78 -5.01 -14.06
CA ASP A 241 2.09 -5.39 -15.29
C ASP A 241 2.12 -6.92 -15.40
N LEU A 242 0.99 -7.58 -15.16
CA LEU A 242 0.89 -9.05 -15.10
C LEU A 242 1.01 -9.71 -16.48
N GLN A 243 0.92 -8.94 -17.58
CA GLN A 243 1.16 -9.46 -18.92
C GLN A 243 2.65 -9.54 -19.25
N THR A 244 3.44 -8.56 -18.82
CA THR A 244 4.89 -8.50 -19.07
C THR A 244 5.73 -8.96 -17.89
N ASN A 245 5.10 -9.15 -16.73
CA ASN A 245 5.74 -9.40 -15.43
C ASN A 245 6.76 -8.32 -15.02
N GLU A 246 6.53 -7.09 -15.47
CA GLU A 246 7.39 -5.94 -15.16
C GLU A 246 6.88 -5.18 -13.93
N VAL A 247 7.80 -4.76 -13.06
CA VAL A 247 7.49 -3.85 -11.97
C VAL A 247 7.35 -2.43 -12.53
N MET A 248 6.17 -1.84 -12.38
CA MET A 248 5.84 -0.49 -12.83
C MET A 248 6.19 0.58 -11.80
N GLY A 249 6.22 0.20 -10.51
CA GLY A 249 6.73 1.05 -9.45
C GLY A 249 6.75 0.35 -8.10
N GLU A 250 7.56 0.90 -7.19
CA GLU A 250 7.73 0.44 -5.82
C GLU A 250 7.62 1.61 -4.83
N TYR A 251 7.03 1.35 -3.67
CA TYR A 251 7.00 2.30 -2.57
C TYR A 251 7.39 1.61 -1.27
N THR A 252 8.43 2.14 -0.63
CA THR A 252 8.96 1.60 0.64
C THR A 252 8.91 2.67 1.73
N PRO A 253 7.90 2.68 2.61
CA PRO A 253 7.94 3.48 3.82
C PRO A 253 8.83 2.84 4.89
N TYR A 254 9.39 3.71 5.74
CA TYR A 254 9.97 3.34 7.02
C TYR A 254 9.24 4.07 8.14
N VAL A 255 8.97 3.36 9.23
CA VAL A 255 8.40 3.90 10.46
C VAL A 255 9.32 3.58 11.63
N VAL A 256 9.30 4.44 12.65
CA VAL A 256 9.99 4.22 13.92
C VAL A 256 9.04 4.50 15.06
N SER A 257 9.08 3.65 16.08
CA SER A 257 8.33 3.89 17.31
C SER A 257 9.24 4.08 18.52
N GLY A 258 8.65 4.61 19.58
CA GLY A 258 9.28 4.66 20.89
C GLY A 258 9.22 3.30 21.59
N ALA A 259 9.61 3.27 22.86
CA ALA A 259 9.47 2.07 23.68
C ALA A 259 8.00 1.82 24.07
N LEU A 260 7.64 0.53 24.20
CA LEU A 260 6.40 0.14 24.86
C LEU A 260 6.39 0.66 26.29
N SER A 261 5.26 1.25 26.69
CA SER A 261 5.04 1.70 28.06
C SER A 261 3.55 1.82 28.34
N LYS A 262 3.19 2.08 29.60
CA LYS A 262 1.80 2.44 29.97
C LYS A 262 1.25 3.61 29.14
N TYR A 263 2.11 4.55 28.73
CA TYR A 263 1.73 5.73 27.96
C TYR A 263 1.86 5.53 26.44
N ASN A 264 2.48 4.44 26.01
CA ASN A 264 2.58 4.02 24.62
C ASN A 264 2.30 2.50 24.52
N PRO A 265 1.04 2.08 24.77
CA PRO A 265 0.70 0.66 24.77
C PRO A 265 0.63 0.10 23.34
N THR A 266 0.35 0.94 22.33
CA THR A 266 0.23 0.57 20.92
C THR A 266 1.42 1.12 20.13
N LEU A 267 2.52 0.36 20.16
CA LEU A 267 3.81 0.66 19.51
C LEU A 267 3.62 1.22 18.08
N TRP A 268 2.87 0.54 17.24
CA TRP A 268 2.82 0.85 15.81
C TRP A 268 1.79 1.91 15.43
N LEU A 269 0.74 2.09 16.24
CA LEU A 269 -0.27 3.11 15.99
C LEU A 269 0.28 4.54 16.19
N THR A 270 1.26 4.69 17.08
CA THR A 270 1.92 5.97 17.39
C THR A 270 3.26 6.15 16.66
N ALA A 271 3.64 5.19 15.81
CA ALA A 271 4.91 5.23 15.10
C ALA A 271 4.99 6.43 14.15
N TYR A 272 6.20 6.98 14.03
CA TYR A 272 6.49 8.09 13.14
C TYR A 272 7.05 7.56 11.81
N GLY A 273 6.36 7.86 10.71
CA GLY A 273 6.80 7.49 9.36
C GLY A 273 7.67 8.54 8.69
N CYS A 274 8.45 8.13 7.67
CA CYS A 274 9.02 9.08 6.72
C CYS A 274 7.92 9.96 6.12
N LYS A 275 8.25 11.17 5.65
CA LYS A 275 7.26 12.09 5.07
C LYS A 275 6.52 11.44 3.89
N PHE A 276 5.27 11.00 4.14
CA PHE A 276 4.31 10.64 3.11
C PHE A 276 3.37 11.82 2.84
N LYS A 277 2.96 11.99 1.58
CA LYS A 277 2.06 13.08 1.19
C LYS A 277 0.64 12.52 1.16
N GLY A 278 -0.16 12.76 2.22
CA GLY A 278 -1.60 12.46 2.26
C GLY A 278 -2.08 11.75 3.53
N ASP A 279 -3.41 11.57 3.64
CA ASP A 279 -4.06 10.65 4.59
C ASP A 279 -3.42 9.25 4.59
N ALA A 280 -3.03 8.82 5.79
CA ALA A 280 -2.32 7.57 6.09
C ALA A 280 -3.20 6.32 5.90
N GLY A 281 -4.53 6.46 5.96
CA GLY A 281 -5.48 5.37 5.79
C GLY A 281 -5.57 4.79 4.37
N ALA A 282 -5.00 5.49 3.37
CA ALA A 282 -5.08 5.13 1.96
C ALA A 282 -3.71 5.29 1.26
N THR A 283 -2.63 5.03 1.97
CA THR A 283 -1.24 5.22 1.52
C THR A 283 -0.95 4.41 0.25
N THR A 284 -1.27 3.11 0.25
CA THR A 284 -1.09 2.21 -0.89
C THR A 284 -1.91 2.69 -2.08
N ARG A 285 -3.21 2.97 -1.90
CA ARG A 285 -4.06 3.51 -2.97
C ARG A 285 -3.42 4.73 -3.63
N LYS A 286 -2.95 5.65 -2.81
CA LYS A 286 -2.38 6.90 -3.29
C LYS A 286 -1.11 6.71 -4.09
N PHE A 287 -0.23 5.83 -3.64
CA PHE A 287 0.94 5.46 -4.41
C PHE A 287 0.55 4.84 -5.77
N VAL A 288 -0.39 3.88 -5.76
CA VAL A 288 -0.84 3.19 -6.97
C VAL A 288 -1.43 4.16 -8.00
N ASP A 289 -2.17 5.18 -7.59
CA ASP A 289 -2.76 6.17 -8.51
C ASP A 289 -1.74 7.03 -9.27
N GLN A 290 -0.48 7.07 -8.83
CA GLN A 290 0.59 7.73 -9.59
C GLN A 290 1.09 6.87 -10.76
N ILE A 291 0.76 5.58 -10.75
CA ILE A 291 1.19 4.57 -11.73
C ILE A 291 0.01 4.15 -12.60
N LEU A 292 -1.14 3.89 -12.00
CA LEU A 292 -2.35 3.44 -12.68
C LEU A 292 -3.42 4.52 -12.50
N ILE A 293 -3.53 5.43 -13.47
CA ILE A 293 -4.46 6.55 -13.36
C ILE A 293 -5.88 6.02 -13.66
N PRO A 294 -6.83 6.11 -12.70
CA PRO A 294 -8.18 5.59 -12.91
C PRO A 294 -8.90 6.30 -14.06
N LYS A 295 -9.71 5.56 -14.80
CA LYS A 295 -10.54 6.14 -15.87
C LYS A 295 -11.56 7.11 -15.29
N LYS A 296 -11.59 8.34 -15.82
CA LYS A 296 -12.61 9.33 -15.47
C LYS A 296 -13.99 8.89 -15.91
N LEU A 297 -15.01 9.30 -15.16
CA LEU A 297 -16.39 9.22 -15.64
C LEU A 297 -16.51 10.21 -16.80
N GLU A 298 -16.87 9.71 -17.97
CA GLU A 298 -17.27 10.55 -19.10
C GLU A 298 -18.63 11.17 -18.74
N ASN A 299 -18.72 12.50 -18.82
CA ASN A 299 -19.97 13.25 -18.61
C ASN A 299 -20.92 13.07 -19.80
#